data_AF-A0A924SRE6-F1
#
_entry.id   AF-A0A924SRE6-F1
#
_cell.length_a   1.000
_cell.length_b   1.000
_cell.length_c   1.000
_cell.angle_alpha   90.00
_cell.angle_beta   90.00
_cell.angle_gamma   90.00
#
_symmetry.space_group_name_H-M   'P 1'
#
loop_
_entity.id
_entity.type
_entity.pdbx_description
1 polymer ?
#
loop_
_entity_poly.entity_id
_entity_poly.type
_entity_poly.pdbx_seq_one_letter_code
_entity_poly.pdbx_strand_id
1 'polypeptide(L)'
;MQSQTSKPLSKSGPPYSSLQACYAAFNDFIQRDIQLARSQVNRRMFSVFLWCFLLPALVSAAFLLLIKFGIFPRSARVYLEWIALLFPLFYSIYFLSSQVLVGATVAFRRGGVGTTLSQNTKEGEWRVSVCDSMNKELFLKADQWEWVIASLRMDLSRLQYRNRYLTALAGAVFYLIMQGIDSLGGSEEMKMNVLINPSNDFTQFVGLALFLVLLYLSGTQTISSLQKYLDCAELLQIQVQASSPAVEK
;
A
#
# COMPACT_ATOMS: atom_id res chain seq x y z
N MET A 1 8.12 9.51 20.94
CA MET A 1 7.30 10.44 20.15
C MET A 1 8.16 11.66 19.91
N GLN A 2 8.76 11.78 18.73
CA GLN A 2 9.51 12.98 18.36
C GLN A 2 8.51 13.98 17.79
N SER A 3 8.32 15.08 18.51
CA SER A 3 7.60 16.25 18.01
C SER A 3 8.41 16.81 16.85
N GLN A 4 7.99 16.52 15.61
CA GLN A 4 8.52 17.20 14.44
C GLN A 4 8.06 18.65 14.56
N THR A 5 8.98 19.52 14.95
CA THR A 5 8.83 20.97 14.87
C THR A 5 8.72 21.34 13.39
N SER A 6 7.48 21.39 12.90
CA SER A 6 7.15 21.97 11.61
C SER A 6 7.72 23.39 11.57
N LYS A 7 8.76 23.61 10.77
CA LYS A 7 9.19 24.97 10.40
C LYS A 7 7.94 25.72 9.95
N PRO A 8 7.65 26.92 10.48
CA PRO A 8 6.50 27.69 10.02
C PRO A 8 6.71 27.97 8.53
N LEU A 9 5.87 27.36 7.68
CA LEU A 9 5.80 27.67 6.27
C LEU A 9 5.54 29.18 6.15
N SER A 10 6.47 29.87 5.49
CA SER A 10 6.35 31.28 5.12
C SER A 10 4.97 31.53 4.52
N LYS A 11 4.23 32.48 5.10
CA LYS A 11 2.79 32.71 4.95
C LYS A 11 2.35 33.27 3.59
N SER A 12 3.20 33.17 2.56
CA SER A 12 2.87 33.58 1.19
C SER A 12 3.68 32.71 0.24
N GLY A 13 3.08 31.60 -0.20
CA GLY A 13 3.59 30.87 -1.35
C GLY A 13 3.67 31.80 -2.56
N PRO A 14 4.68 31.67 -3.43
CA PRO A 14 4.77 32.50 -4.62
C PRO A 14 3.51 32.34 -5.49
N PRO A 15 2.98 33.41 -6.10
CA PRO A 15 1.89 33.28 -7.05
C PRO A 15 2.35 32.37 -8.21
N TYR A 16 1.62 31.28 -8.44
CA TYR A 16 1.89 30.37 -9.54
C TYR A 16 1.63 31.09 -10.87
N SER A 17 2.68 31.33 -11.65
CA SER A 17 2.61 32.06 -12.91
C SER A 17 2.08 31.21 -14.08
N SER A 18 2.07 29.87 -13.94
CA SER A 18 1.58 28.94 -14.95
C SER A 18 0.64 27.90 -14.35
N LEU A 19 -0.34 27.48 -15.14
CA LEU A 19 -1.26 26.39 -14.77
C LEU A 19 -0.47 25.13 -14.41
N GLN A 20 0.57 24.79 -15.18
CA GLN A 20 1.45 23.66 -14.91
C GLN A 20 2.09 23.71 -13.51
N ALA A 21 2.49 24.89 -13.05
CA ALA A 21 3.04 25.06 -11.70
C ALA A 21 1.98 24.80 -10.61
N CYS A 22 0.71 25.17 -10.85
CA CYS A 22 -0.40 24.86 -9.93
C CYS A 22 -0.61 23.34 -9.79
N TYR A 23 -0.63 22.60 -10.91
CA TYR A 23 -0.80 21.15 -10.86
C TYR A 23 0.43 20.44 -10.28
N ALA A 24 1.63 20.92 -10.54
CA ALA A 24 2.84 20.42 -9.89
C ALA A 24 2.75 20.59 -8.36
N ALA A 25 2.36 21.77 -7.89
CA ALA A 25 2.19 22.02 -6.45
C ALA A 25 1.10 21.15 -5.82
N PHE A 26 0.00 20.92 -6.53
CA PHE A 26 -1.06 20.00 -6.10
C PHE A 26 -0.56 18.55 -6.02
N ASN A 27 0.21 18.09 -7.01
CA ASN A 27 0.84 16.76 -6.99
C ASN A 27 1.83 16.62 -5.84
N ASP A 28 2.64 17.65 -5.58
CA ASP A 28 3.59 17.67 -4.45
C ASP A 28 2.86 17.62 -3.10
N PHE A 29 1.70 18.27 -2.99
CA PHE A 29 0.83 18.16 -1.82
C PHE A 29 0.36 16.70 -1.62
N ILE A 30 -0.24 16.10 -2.65
CA ILE A 30 -0.72 14.69 -2.58
C ILE A 30 0.44 13.75 -2.26
N GLN A 31 1.58 13.92 -2.91
CA GLN A 31 2.75 13.08 -2.71
C GLN A 31 3.26 13.16 -1.27
N ARG A 32 3.36 14.36 -0.69
CA ARG A 32 3.76 14.55 0.72
C ARG A 32 2.78 13.87 1.66
N ASP A 33 1.48 14.05 1.48
CA ASP A 33 0.46 13.44 2.33
C ASP A 33 0.48 11.90 2.25
N ILE A 34 0.56 11.35 1.04
CA ILE A 34 0.71 9.90 0.81
C ILE A 34 2.01 9.37 1.44
N GLN A 35 3.12 10.10 1.32
CA GLN A 35 4.40 9.70 1.93
C GLN A 35 4.31 9.68 3.47
N LEU A 36 3.65 10.66 4.07
CA LEU A 36 3.41 10.68 5.51
C LEU A 36 2.57 9.48 5.95
N ALA A 37 1.48 9.18 5.24
CA ALA A 37 0.67 7.99 5.49
C ALA A 37 1.47 6.69 5.32
N ARG A 38 2.27 6.58 4.25
CA ARG A 38 3.15 5.42 3.99
C ARG A 38 4.22 5.26 5.05
N SER A 39 4.78 6.35 5.60
CA SER A 39 5.81 6.26 6.66
C SER A 39 5.28 5.54 7.91
N GLN A 40 4.01 5.74 8.25
CA GLN A 40 3.37 5.06 9.38
C GLN A 40 3.19 3.57 9.11
N VAL A 41 2.77 3.21 7.89
CA VAL A 41 2.65 1.81 7.45
C VAL A 41 4.02 1.14 7.37
N ASN A 42 5.02 1.81 6.79
CA ASN A 42 6.39 1.33 6.69
C ASN A 42 6.99 1.07 8.06
N ARG A 43 6.69 1.89 9.08
CA ARG A 43 7.13 1.63 10.45
C ARG A 43 6.53 0.35 11.03
N ARG A 44 5.27 0.04 10.70
CA ARG A 44 4.64 -1.24 11.08
C ARG A 44 5.25 -2.41 10.32
N MET A 45 5.40 -2.28 9.00
CA MET A 45 6.05 -3.31 8.17
C MET A 45 7.50 -3.56 8.60
N PHE A 46 8.23 -2.52 8.97
CA PHE A 46 9.59 -2.65 9.49
C PHE A 46 9.63 -3.37 10.83
N SER A 47 8.66 -3.12 11.71
CA SER A 47 8.51 -3.91 12.95
C SER A 47 8.29 -5.38 12.63
N VAL A 48 7.35 -5.70 11.73
CA VAL A 48 7.12 -7.08 11.26
C VAL A 48 8.40 -7.67 10.69
N PHE A 49 9.11 -6.93 9.84
CA PHE A 49 10.37 -7.37 9.23
C PHE A 49 11.43 -7.69 10.29
N LEU A 50 11.59 -6.80 11.27
CA LEU A 50 12.57 -6.96 12.34
C LEU A 50 12.27 -8.19 13.19
N TRP A 51 11.00 -8.41 13.54
CA TRP A 51 10.58 -9.54 14.39
C TRP A 51 10.54 -10.87 13.65
N CYS A 52 10.10 -10.91 12.40
CA CYS A 52 9.92 -12.14 11.64
C CYS A 52 11.18 -12.60 10.89
N PHE A 53 12.08 -11.68 10.53
CA PHE A 53 13.24 -12.02 9.70
C PHE A 53 14.56 -11.68 10.39
N LEU A 54 14.75 -10.43 10.82
CA LEU A 54 16.05 -9.99 11.35
C LEU A 54 16.38 -10.69 12.67
N LEU A 55 15.44 -10.74 13.60
CA LEU A 55 15.67 -11.30 14.93
C LEU A 55 15.90 -12.82 14.88
N PRO A 56 15.11 -13.64 14.15
CA PRO A 56 15.40 -15.07 13.99
C PRO A 56 16.76 -15.32 13.32
N ALA A 57 17.14 -14.50 12.33
CA ALA A 57 18.45 -14.61 11.68
C ALA A 57 19.60 -14.31 12.66
N LEU A 58 19.49 -13.25 13.46
CA LEU A 58 20.47 -12.90 14.48
C LEU A 58 20.56 -13.97 15.58
N VAL A 59 19.43 -14.47 16.06
CA VAL A 59 19.38 -15.56 17.06
C VAL A 59 20.04 -16.82 16.50
N SER A 60 19.73 -17.18 15.25
CA SER A 60 20.34 -18.34 14.59
C SER A 60 21.85 -18.20 14.43
N ALA A 61 22.32 -17.01 14.02
CA ALA A 61 23.74 -16.72 13.88
C ALA A 61 24.46 -16.77 15.24
N ALA A 62 23.89 -16.15 16.28
CA ALA A 62 24.44 -16.19 17.64
C ALA A 62 24.54 -17.62 18.17
N PHE A 63 23.50 -18.42 17.96
CA PHE A 63 23.48 -19.82 18.40
C PHE A 63 24.52 -20.68 17.66
N LEU A 64 24.71 -20.47 16.36
CA LEU A 64 25.78 -21.11 15.59
C LEU A 64 27.18 -20.74 16.10
N LEU A 65 27.40 -19.48 16.49
CA LEU A 65 28.65 -19.06 17.12
C LEU A 65 28.89 -19.76 18.46
N LEU A 66 27.86 -19.89 19.31
CA LEU A 66 27.98 -20.59 20.61
C LEU A 66 28.33 -22.07 20.43
N ILE A 67 27.78 -22.74 19.41
CA ILE A 67 28.17 -24.11 19.05
C ILE A 67 29.63 -24.15 18.59
N LYS A 68 30.07 -23.18 17.79
CA LYS A 68 31.45 -23.10 17.29
C LYS A 68 32.47 -22.94 18.43
N PHE A 69 32.13 -22.18 19.47
CA PHE A 69 32.97 -22.01 20.67
C PHE A 69 32.90 -23.17 21.66
N GLY A 70 32.14 -24.23 21.37
CA GLY A 70 32.04 -25.41 22.23
C GLY A 70 31.19 -25.21 23.49
N ILE A 71 30.41 -24.11 23.55
CA ILE A 71 29.52 -23.84 24.69
C ILE A 71 28.31 -24.79 24.65
N PHE A 72 27.81 -25.10 23.46
CA PHE A 72 26.69 -26.03 23.26
C PHE A 72 27.11 -27.30 22.49
N PRO A 73 26.49 -28.46 22.79
CA PRO A 73 26.75 -29.69 22.07
C PRO A 73 26.25 -29.61 20.62
N ARG A 74 26.94 -30.31 19.70
CA ARG A 74 26.60 -30.29 18.26
C ARG A 74 25.18 -30.79 17.95
N SER A 75 24.61 -31.63 18.83
CA SER A 75 23.22 -32.10 18.73
C SER A 75 22.18 -30.95 18.80
N ALA A 76 22.56 -29.80 19.36
CA ALA A 76 21.68 -28.64 19.47
C ALA A 76 21.27 -28.03 18.13
N ARG A 77 21.97 -28.35 17.02
CA ARG A 77 21.65 -27.83 15.68
C ARG A 77 20.23 -28.18 15.21
N VAL A 78 19.68 -29.32 15.63
CA VAL A 78 18.32 -29.74 15.25
C VAL A 78 17.26 -28.75 15.76
N TYR A 79 17.53 -28.05 16.86
CA TYR A 79 16.59 -27.06 17.42
C TYR A 79 16.62 -25.70 16.70
N LEU A 80 17.63 -25.41 15.87
CA LEU A 80 17.71 -24.14 15.13
C LEU A 80 16.55 -23.95 14.15
N GLU A 81 16.17 -25.02 13.45
CA GLU A 81 15.05 -24.99 12.50
C GLU A 81 13.74 -24.68 13.22
N TRP A 82 13.53 -25.30 14.38
CA TRP A 82 12.36 -25.02 15.22
C TRP A 82 12.36 -23.59 15.75
N ILE A 83 13.49 -23.08 16.23
CA ILE A 83 13.60 -21.69 16.71
C ILE A 83 13.30 -20.69 15.58
N ALA A 84 13.80 -20.94 14.37
CA ALA A 84 13.56 -20.09 13.21
C ALA A 84 12.08 -20.04 12.79
N LEU A 85 11.34 -21.14 12.94
CA LEU A 85 9.90 -21.23 12.63
C LEU A 85 9.01 -20.68 13.76
N LEU A 86 9.44 -20.87 15.00
CA LEU A 86 8.65 -20.55 16.19
C LEU A 86 8.48 -19.03 16.36
N PHE A 87 9.49 -18.23 15.99
CA PHE A 87 9.41 -16.77 16.06
C PHE A 87 8.35 -16.16 15.13
N PRO A 88 8.35 -16.41 13.81
CA PRO A 88 7.29 -15.95 12.92
C PRO A 88 5.91 -16.43 13.38
N LEU A 89 5.80 -17.69 13.84
CA LEU A 89 4.53 -18.26 14.31
C LEU A 89 3.98 -17.50 15.52
N PHE A 90 4.78 -17.31 16.58
CA PHE A 90 4.36 -16.58 17.76
C PHE A 90 4.05 -15.12 17.46
N TYR A 91 4.84 -14.49 16.59
CA TYR A 91 4.58 -13.11 16.17
C TYR A 91 3.26 -13.00 15.39
N SER A 92 2.99 -13.92 14.46
CA SER A 92 1.71 -13.98 13.74
C SER A 92 0.55 -14.18 14.71
N ILE A 93 0.64 -15.12 15.65
CA ILE A 93 -0.41 -15.33 16.67
C ILE A 93 -0.60 -14.06 17.52
N TYR A 94 0.47 -13.44 17.99
CA TYR A 94 0.42 -12.21 18.78
C TYR A 94 -0.20 -11.05 18.00
N PHE A 95 0.21 -10.86 16.74
CA PHE A 95 -0.29 -9.81 15.88
C PHE A 95 -1.76 -10.02 15.50
N LEU A 96 -2.13 -11.24 15.08
CA LEU A 96 -3.52 -11.58 14.79
C LEU A 96 -4.41 -11.47 16.04
N SER A 97 -3.94 -11.93 17.20
CA SER A 97 -4.73 -11.86 18.44
C SER A 97 -4.94 -10.41 18.90
N SER A 98 -3.91 -9.57 18.85
CA SER A 98 -3.99 -8.18 19.31
C SER A 98 -4.77 -7.26 18.37
N GLN A 99 -4.66 -7.44 17.04
CA GLN A 99 -5.33 -6.56 16.08
C GLN A 99 -6.61 -7.14 15.50
N VAL A 100 -6.57 -8.40 15.03
CA VAL A 100 -7.69 -9.00 14.32
C VAL A 100 -8.76 -9.46 15.30
N LEU A 101 -8.40 -10.08 16.42
CA LEU A 101 -9.39 -10.59 17.38
C LEU A 101 -10.14 -9.46 18.09
N VAL A 102 -9.44 -8.39 18.46
CA VAL A 102 -10.07 -7.17 19.00
C VAL A 102 -10.93 -6.48 17.94
N GLY A 103 -10.43 -6.34 16.71
CA GLY A 103 -11.19 -5.75 15.60
C GLY A 103 -12.43 -6.57 15.22
N ALA A 104 -12.30 -7.89 15.16
CA ALA A 104 -13.36 -8.82 14.77
C ALA A 104 -14.44 -8.92 15.84
N THR A 105 -14.08 -8.99 17.13
CA THR A 105 -15.08 -8.99 18.21
C THR A 105 -15.85 -7.67 18.28
N VAL A 106 -15.18 -6.54 18.04
CA VAL A 106 -15.85 -5.23 17.94
C VAL A 106 -16.75 -5.16 16.70
N ALA A 107 -16.28 -5.66 15.54
CA ALA A 107 -17.07 -5.71 14.31
C ALA A 107 -18.31 -6.61 14.45
N PHE A 108 -18.15 -7.77 15.09
CA PHE A 108 -19.25 -8.70 15.34
C PHE A 108 -20.26 -8.13 16.34
N ARG A 109 -19.81 -7.49 17.42
CA ARG A 109 -20.69 -6.87 18.43
C ARG A 109 -21.45 -5.64 17.92
N ARG A 110 -20.82 -4.81 17.07
CA ARG A 110 -21.45 -3.60 16.52
C ARG A 110 -22.22 -3.83 15.22
N GLY A 111 -22.11 -5.03 14.64
CA GLY A 111 -22.63 -5.37 13.32
C GLY A 111 -21.86 -4.66 12.20
N GLY A 112 -22.03 -5.15 10.95
CA GLY A 112 -21.36 -4.57 9.78
C GLY A 112 -21.68 -3.09 9.56
N VAL A 113 -22.90 -2.65 9.92
CA VAL A 113 -23.33 -1.25 9.79
C VAL A 113 -22.53 -0.32 10.70
N GLY A 114 -22.27 -0.71 11.95
CA GLY A 114 -21.50 0.11 12.89
C GLY A 114 -20.05 0.31 12.44
N THR A 115 -19.44 -0.71 11.82
CA THR A 115 -18.09 -0.59 11.25
C THR A 115 -18.06 0.32 10.03
N THR A 116 -19.05 0.20 9.13
CA THR A 116 -19.15 1.06 7.94
C THR A 116 -19.39 2.51 8.34
N LEU A 117 -20.28 2.77 9.31
CA LEU A 117 -20.51 4.13 9.82
C LEU A 117 -19.25 4.72 10.47
N SER A 118 -18.53 3.96 11.29
CA SER A 118 -17.28 4.44 11.90
C SER A 118 -16.21 4.73 10.86
N GLN A 119 -16.13 3.92 9.80
CA GLN A 119 -15.23 4.17 8.68
C GLN A 119 -15.63 5.43 7.91
N ASN A 120 -16.92 5.65 7.68
CA ASN A 120 -17.44 6.86 7.03
C ASN A 120 -17.18 8.11 7.88
N THR A 121 -17.29 8.03 9.21
CA THR A 121 -16.95 9.14 10.11
C THR A 121 -15.46 9.49 10.02
N LYS A 122 -14.58 8.49 10.09
CA LYS A 122 -13.13 8.70 9.93
C LYS A 122 -12.78 9.26 8.56
N GLU A 123 -13.48 8.81 7.52
CA GLU A 123 -13.31 9.35 6.18
C GLU A 123 -13.80 10.80 6.09
N GLY A 124 -14.89 11.15 6.76
CA GLY A 124 -15.36 12.54 6.89
C GLY A 124 -14.36 13.43 7.60
N GLU A 125 -13.82 13.00 8.73
CA GLU A 125 -12.76 13.72 9.46
C GLU A 125 -11.51 13.90 8.60
N TRP A 126 -11.10 12.86 7.88
CA TRP A 126 -9.98 12.93 6.94
C TRP A 126 -10.25 13.93 5.81
N ARG A 127 -11.44 13.93 5.20
CA ARG A 127 -11.82 14.88 4.13
C ARG A 127 -11.72 16.32 4.60
N VAL A 128 -12.28 16.64 5.77
CA VAL A 128 -12.22 17.99 6.35
C VAL A 128 -10.78 18.41 6.59
N SER A 129 -9.97 17.54 7.21
CA SER A 129 -8.55 17.83 7.46
C SER A 129 -7.75 18.06 6.17
N VAL A 130 -8.01 17.26 5.13
CA VAL A 130 -7.32 17.38 3.84
C VAL A 130 -7.75 18.65 3.11
N CYS A 131 -9.06 18.97 3.06
CA CYS A 131 -9.54 20.22 2.47
C CYS A 131 -8.94 21.44 3.16
N ASP A 132 -8.90 21.45 4.50
CA ASP A 132 -8.28 22.52 5.28
C ASP A 132 -6.78 22.67 4.96
N SER A 133 -6.08 21.56 4.78
CA SER A 133 -4.64 21.55 4.50
C SER A 133 -4.36 21.99 3.06
N MET A 134 -5.15 21.50 2.10
CA MET A 134 -5.13 21.95 0.70
C MET A 134 -5.39 23.46 0.60
N ASN A 135 -6.42 23.98 1.28
CA ASN A 135 -6.75 25.40 1.24
C ASN A 135 -5.66 26.29 1.86
N LYS A 136 -4.96 25.78 2.90
CA LYS A 136 -3.84 26.49 3.54
C LYS A 136 -2.57 26.49 2.71
N GLU A 137 -2.30 25.42 1.96
CA GLU A 137 -1.06 25.25 1.20
C GLU A 137 -1.19 25.70 -0.27
N LEU A 138 -2.36 25.55 -0.87
CA LEU A 138 -2.62 25.79 -2.29
C LEU A 138 -3.52 27.02 -2.46
N PHE A 139 -2.90 28.17 -2.68
CA PHE A 139 -3.59 29.44 -2.96
C PHE A 139 -4.00 29.52 -4.43
N LEU A 140 -4.98 28.70 -4.82
CA LEU A 140 -5.48 28.62 -6.20
C LEU A 140 -6.78 29.39 -6.38
N LYS A 141 -6.91 30.07 -7.53
CA LYS A 141 -8.16 30.71 -7.98
C LYS A 141 -9.15 29.67 -8.54
N ALA A 142 -10.41 30.07 -8.74
CA ALA A 142 -11.47 29.17 -9.22
C ALA A 142 -11.18 28.54 -10.59
N ASP A 143 -10.61 29.33 -11.53
CA ASP A 143 -10.18 28.89 -12.85
C ASP A 143 -9.01 27.90 -12.79
N GLN A 144 -8.09 28.13 -11.84
CA GLN A 144 -6.96 27.23 -11.61
C GLN A 144 -7.41 25.89 -11.01
N TRP A 145 -8.37 25.91 -10.09
CA TRP A 145 -8.98 24.68 -9.54
C TRP A 145 -9.67 23.85 -10.62
N GLU A 146 -10.43 24.49 -11.51
CA GLU A 146 -11.09 23.81 -12.62
C GLU A 146 -10.07 23.06 -13.50
N TRP A 147 -8.95 23.71 -13.83
CA TRP A 147 -7.89 23.11 -14.62
C TRP A 147 -7.17 21.97 -13.88
N VAL A 148 -6.91 22.10 -12.57
CA VAL A 148 -6.31 21.05 -11.73
C VAL A 148 -7.22 19.82 -11.66
N ILE A 149 -8.52 20.01 -11.43
CA ILE A 149 -9.53 18.94 -11.38
C ILE A 149 -9.62 18.23 -12.73
N ALA A 150 -9.70 18.97 -13.83
CA ALA A 150 -9.73 18.41 -15.18
C ALA A 150 -8.47 17.58 -15.49
N SER A 151 -7.30 18.11 -15.13
CA SER A 151 -6.01 17.41 -15.31
C SER A 151 -5.94 16.13 -14.50
N LEU A 152 -6.35 16.17 -13.22
CA LEU A 152 -6.37 14.98 -12.36
C LEU A 152 -7.35 13.92 -12.87
N ARG A 153 -8.54 14.30 -13.34
CA ARG A 153 -9.51 13.36 -13.95
C ARG A 153 -8.91 12.67 -15.18
N MET A 154 -8.22 13.43 -16.04
CA MET A 154 -7.55 12.87 -17.21
C MET A 154 -6.47 11.86 -16.79
N ASP A 155 -5.63 12.20 -15.81
CA ASP A 155 -4.58 11.31 -15.34
C ASP A 155 -5.12 10.08 -14.61
N LEU A 156 -6.20 10.20 -13.83
CA LEU A 156 -6.90 9.07 -13.23
C LEU A 156 -7.42 8.08 -14.27
N SER A 157 -8.02 8.58 -15.36
CA SER A 157 -8.50 7.72 -16.45
C SER A 157 -7.35 6.97 -17.15
N ARG A 158 -6.22 7.67 -17.39
CA ARG A 158 -4.99 7.07 -17.95
C ARG A 158 -4.40 6.02 -17.02
N LEU A 159 -4.35 6.29 -15.71
CA LEU A 159 -3.87 5.35 -14.71
C LEU A 159 -4.74 4.10 -14.64
N GLN A 160 -6.07 4.25 -14.72
CA GLN A 160 -6.98 3.10 -14.73
C GLN A 160 -6.76 2.22 -15.96
N TYR A 161 -6.63 2.82 -17.14
CA TYR A 161 -6.32 2.09 -18.37
C TYR A 161 -4.97 1.39 -18.27
N ARG A 162 -3.92 2.10 -17.83
CA ARG A 162 -2.58 1.56 -17.65
C ARG A 162 -2.56 0.41 -16.64
N ASN A 163 -3.31 0.50 -15.54
CA ASN A 163 -3.40 -0.58 -14.55
C ASN A 163 -3.97 -1.86 -15.19
N ARG A 164 -5.10 -1.75 -15.90
CA ARG A 164 -5.70 -2.89 -16.62
C ARG A 164 -4.75 -3.50 -17.65
N TYR A 165 -4.08 -2.64 -18.42
CA TYR A 165 -3.09 -3.06 -19.40
C TYR A 165 -1.90 -3.79 -18.76
N LEU A 166 -1.32 -3.24 -17.68
CA LEU A 166 -0.20 -3.85 -16.98
C LEU A 166 -0.58 -5.17 -16.32
N THR A 167 -1.80 -5.29 -15.75
CA THR A 167 -2.29 -6.56 -15.21
C THR A 167 -2.43 -7.61 -16.32
N ALA A 168 -3.00 -7.25 -17.47
CA ALA A 168 -3.14 -8.16 -18.60
C ALA A 168 -1.78 -8.56 -19.19
N LEU A 169 -0.86 -7.60 -19.36
CA LEU A 169 0.50 -7.84 -19.83
C LEU A 169 1.27 -8.74 -18.87
N ALA A 170 1.19 -8.49 -17.56
CA ALA A 170 1.79 -9.35 -16.55
C ALA A 170 1.24 -10.78 -16.68
N GLY A 171 -0.08 -10.93 -16.82
CA GLY A 171 -0.70 -12.24 -17.04
C GLY A 171 -0.17 -12.96 -18.28
N ALA A 172 -0.05 -12.26 -19.41
CA ALA A 172 0.50 -12.82 -20.64
C ALA A 172 1.98 -13.20 -20.51
N VAL A 173 2.81 -12.35 -19.90
CA VAL A 173 4.24 -12.64 -19.67
C VAL A 173 4.40 -13.86 -18.76
N PHE A 174 3.64 -13.93 -17.67
CA PHE A 174 3.70 -15.08 -16.77
C PHE A 174 3.22 -16.37 -17.44
N TYR A 175 2.17 -16.30 -18.27
CA TYR A 175 1.70 -17.45 -19.05
C TYR A 175 2.79 -17.97 -20.00
N LEU A 176 3.48 -17.08 -20.71
CA LEU A 176 4.60 -17.46 -21.58
C LEU A 176 5.78 -18.06 -20.80
N ILE A 177 6.08 -17.53 -19.61
CA ILE A 177 7.13 -18.10 -18.74
C ILE A 177 6.74 -19.52 -18.31
N MET A 178 5.50 -19.75 -17.90
CA MET A 178 5.01 -21.09 -17.53
C MET A 178 5.12 -22.06 -18.70
N GLN A 179 4.61 -21.69 -19.88
CA GLN A 179 4.73 -22.53 -21.09
C GLN A 179 6.18 -22.78 -21.50
N GLY A 180 7.05 -21.77 -21.33
CA GLY A 180 8.47 -21.90 -21.60
C GLY A 180 9.14 -22.94 -20.71
N ILE A 181 8.83 -22.93 -19.40
CA ILE A 181 9.33 -23.92 -18.44
C ILE A 181 8.85 -25.33 -18.83
N ASP A 182 7.56 -25.48 -19.17
CA ASP A 182 7.00 -26.77 -19.60
C ASP A 182 7.68 -27.29 -20.87
N SER A 183 8.01 -26.42 -21.82
CA SER A 183 8.68 -26.79 -23.07
C SER A 183 10.13 -27.22 -22.89
N LEU A 184 10.84 -26.67 -21.90
CA LEU A 184 12.24 -26.98 -21.59
C LEU A 184 12.39 -28.28 -20.78
N GLY A 185 11.33 -28.74 -20.10
CA GLY A 185 11.30 -30.00 -19.34
C GLY A 185 11.22 -31.27 -20.19
N GLY A 186 11.15 -31.14 -21.52
CA GLY A 186 10.99 -32.24 -22.48
C GLY A 186 12.23 -33.13 -22.66
N SER A 187 12.66 -33.84 -21.62
CA SER A 187 13.41 -35.09 -21.81
C SER A 187 12.43 -36.26 -21.93
N GLU A 188 12.54 -37.05 -22.99
CA GLU A 188 11.54 -38.07 -23.36
C GLU A 188 11.32 -39.18 -22.31
N GLU A 189 12.23 -39.35 -21.35
CA GLU A 189 12.11 -40.35 -20.28
C GLU A 189 11.12 -39.95 -19.17
N MET A 190 10.68 -38.69 -19.11
CA MET A 190 9.86 -38.19 -17.99
C MET A 190 8.34 -38.24 -18.23
N LYS A 191 7.87 -38.67 -19.41
CA LYS A 191 6.44 -38.69 -19.77
C LYS A 191 5.59 -39.63 -18.90
N MET A 192 6.17 -40.65 -18.25
CA MET A 192 5.43 -41.50 -17.30
C MET A 192 5.34 -40.94 -15.87
N ASN A 193 6.23 -40.02 -15.46
CA ASN A 193 6.22 -39.46 -14.09
C ASN A 193 5.44 -38.15 -13.96
N VAL A 194 5.08 -37.50 -15.07
CA VAL A 194 4.21 -36.29 -15.06
C VAL A 194 2.80 -36.60 -14.54
N LEU A 195 2.33 -37.85 -14.68
CA LEU A 195 1.03 -38.26 -14.12
C LEU A 195 1.01 -38.36 -12.59
N ILE A 196 2.18 -38.32 -11.93
CA ILE A 196 2.31 -38.61 -10.48
C ILE A 196 2.50 -37.34 -9.64
N ASN A 197 2.80 -36.17 -10.24
CA ASN A 197 3.00 -34.91 -9.50
C ASN A 197 2.11 -33.72 -9.94
N PRO A 198 0.76 -33.87 -10.00
CA PRO A 198 -0.16 -32.76 -10.30
C PRO A 198 -0.16 -31.63 -9.24
N SER A 199 0.55 -31.79 -8.11
CA SER A 199 0.57 -30.82 -7.01
C SER A 199 1.42 -29.57 -7.29
N ASN A 200 2.44 -29.65 -8.15
CA ASN A 200 3.31 -28.51 -8.43
C ASN A 200 2.67 -27.48 -9.36
N ASP A 201 1.97 -27.92 -10.41
CA ASP A 201 1.36 -27.03 -11.41
C ASP A 201 0.21 -26.22 -10.81
N PHE A 202 -0.59 -26.84 -9.93
CA PHE A 202 -1.66 -26.15 -9.24
C PHE A 202 -1.14 -25.06 -8.30
N THR A 203 -0.06 -25.32 -7.56
CA THR A 203 0.53 -24.34 -6.64
C THR A 203 1.09 -23.14 -7.39
N GLN A 204 1.74 -23.39 -8.53
CA GLN A 204 2.25 -22.36 -9.43
C GLN A 204 1.13 -21.50 -10.04
N PHE A 205 0.05 -22.15 -10.51
CA PHE A 205 -1.13 -21.45 -11.02
C PHE A 205 -1.81 -20.59 -9.95
N VAL A 206 -1.99 -21.11 -8.74
CA VAL A 206 -2.56 -20.37 -7.61
C VAL A 206 -1.69 -19.18 -7.24
N GLY A 207 -0.36 -19.35 -7.20
CA GLY A 207 0.59 -18.26 -6.94
C GLY A 207 0.51 -17.14 -7.99
N LEU A 208 0.39 -17.50 -9.26
CA LEU A 208 0.23 -16.57 -10.37
C LEU A 208 -1.11 -15.82 -10.31
N ALA A 209 -2.21 -16.53 -10.09
CA ALA A 209 -3.53 -15.94 -9.94
C ALA A 209 -3.55 -14.95 -8.75
N LEU A 210 -2.97 -15.36 -7.61
CA LEU A 210 -2.84 -14.49 -6.44
C LEU A 210 -2.01 -13.24 -6.76
N PHE A 211 -0.87 -13.40 -7.44
CA PHE A 211 -0.03 -12.28 -7.84
C PHE A 211 -0.78 -11.28 -8.73
N LEU A 212 -1.51 -11.75 -9.74
CA LEU A 212 -2.29 -10.89 -10.63
C LEU A 212 -3.41 -10.16 -9.88
N VAL A 213 -4.09 -10.84 -8.97
CA VAL A 213 -5.13 -10.24 -8.11
C VAL A 213 -4.51 -9.16 -7.23
N LEU A 214 -3.38 -9.44 -6.57
CA LEU A 214 -2.69 -8.46 -5.72
C LEU A 214 -2.20 -7.25 -6.52
N LEU A 215 -1.65 -7.47 -7.72
CA LEU A 215 -1.23 -6.39 -8.62
C LEU A 215 -2.42 -5.51 -9.01
N TYR A 216 -3.55 -6.12 -9.40
CA TYR A 216 -4.76 -5.40 -9.75
C TYR A 216 -5.34 -4.60 -8.58
N LEU A 217 -5.42 -5.22 -7.40
CA LEU A 217 -5.93 -4.58 -6.18
C LEU A 217 -5.04 -3.42 -5.74
N SER A 218 -3.71 -3.56 -5.85
CA SER A 218 -2.76 -2.49 -5.54
C SER A 218 -2.96 -1.26 -6.42
N GLY A 219 -3.15 -1.46 -7.73
CA GLY A 219 -3.45 -0.36 -8.65
C GLY A 219 -4.81 0.29 -8.36
N THR A 220 -5.84 -0.53 -8.12
CA THR A 220 -7.19 -0.04 -7.79
C THR A 220 -7.22 0.77 -6.50
N GLN A 221 -6.46 0.36 -5.48
CA GLN A 221 -6.33 1.09 -4.22
C GLN A 221 -5.70 2.47 -4.43
N THR A 222 -4.67 2.57 -5.29
CA THR A 222 -4.03 3.85 -5.61
C THR A 222 -4.99 4.80 -6.32
N ILE A 223 -5.73 4.28 -7.30
CA ILE A 223 -6.76 5.05 -8.04
C ILE A 223 -7.86 5.52 -7.08
N SER A 224 -8.36 4.65 -6.21
CA SER A 224 -9.38 5.01 -5.23
C SER A 224 -8.88 6.07 -4.26
N SER A 225 -7.61 6.01 -3.82
CA SER A 225 -7.04 7.05 -2.98
C SER A 225 -6.95 8.40 -3.69
N LEU A 226 -6.52 8.42 -4.96
CA LEU A 226 -6.44 9.64 -5.77
C LEU A 226 -7.82 10.23 -6.07
N GLN A 227 -8.83 9.38 -6.29
CA GLN A 227 -10.22 9.82 -6.45
C GLN A 227 -10.71 10.60 -5.22
N LYS A 228 -10.34 10.18 -4.00
CA LYS A 228 -10.71 10.93 -2.79
C LYS A 228 -10.12 12.35 -2.76
N TYR A 229 -8.89 12.53 -3.25
CA TYR A 229 -8.30 13.86 -3.37
C TYR A 229 -8.99 14.70 -4.45
N LEU A 230 -9.45 14.08 -5.54
CA LEU A 230 -10.27 14.74 -6.56
C LEU A 230 -11.57 15.25 -5.94
N ASP A 231 -12.28 14.40 -5.18
CA ASP A 231 -13.53 14.79 -4.52
C ASP A 231 -13.31 15.97 -3.55
N CYS A 232 -12.20 15.99 -2.81
CA CYS A 232 -11.81 17.13 -1.96
C CYS A 232 -11.52 18.41 -2.76
N ALA A 233 -10.85 18.30 -3.91
CA ALA A 233 -10.57 19.44 -4.78
C ALA A 233 -11.87 20.04 -5.36
N GLU A 234 -12.83 19.20 -5.75
CA GLU A 234 -14.15 19.63 -6.22
C GLU A 234 -14.93 20.39 -5.14
N LEU A 235 -14.89 19.92 -3.89
CA LEU A 235 -15.50 20.62 -2.76
C LEU A 235 -14.87 22.00 -2.52
N LEU A 236 -13.55 22.10 -2.62
CA LEU A 236 -12.84 23.38 -2.48
C LEU A 236 -13.18 24.35 -3.62
N GLN A 237 -13.31 23.86 -4.86
CA GLN A 237 -13.73 24.69 -5.99
C GLN A 237 -15.10 25.34 -5.72
N ILE A 238 -16.07 24.57 -5.22
CA ILE A 238 -17.40 25.07 -4.87
C ILE A 238 -17.33 26.12 -3.77
N GLN A 239 -16.50 25.91 -2.74
CA GLN A 239 -16.31 26.87 -1.65
C GLN A 239 -15.66 28.19 -2.13
N VAL A 240 -14.67 28.10 -3.03
CA VAL A 240 -14.01 29.28 -3.61
C VAL A 240 -14.98 30.06 -4.50
N GLN A 241 -15.81 29.37 -5.29
CA GLN A 241 -16.85 30.02 -6.10
C GLN A 241 -17.91 30.70 -5.23
N ALA A 242 -18.36 30.06 -4.15
CA ALA A 242 -19.35 30.62 -3.23
C ALA A 242 -18.84 31.83 -2.44
N SER A 243 -17.52 31.92 -2.20
CA SER A 243 -16.91 33.03 -1.46
C SER A 243 -16.47 34.20 -2.34
N SER A 244 -16.47 34.05 -3.66
CA SER A 244 -16.26 35.16 -4.58
C SER A 244 -17.55 36.02 -4.57
N PRO A 245 -17.54 37.23 -4.00
CA PRO A 245 -18.72 38.08 -4.01
C PRO A 245 -19.11 38.26 -5.47
N ALA A 246 -20.38 37.99 -5.79
CA ALA A 246 -20.93 38.28 -7.10
C ALA A 246 -20.64 39.77 -7.34
N VAL A 247 -19.61 40.06 -8.12
CA VAL A 247 -19.27 41.42 -8.52
C VAL A 247 -20.50 41.85 -9.31
N GLU A 248 -21.35 42.65 -8.64
CA GLU A 248 -22.56 43.25 -9.19
C GLU A 248 -22.18 43.83 -10.55
N LYS A 249 -22.72 43.22 -11.61
CA LYS A 249 -22.68 43.77 -12.95
C LYS A 249 -23.71 44.87 -13.08
#